data_AF-A0A8T6IEP3-F1
#
_entry.id   AF-A0A8T6IEP3-F1
#
_cell.length_a   1.000
_cell.length_b   1.000
_cell.length_c   1.000
_cell.angle_alpha   90.00
_cell.angle_beta   90.00
_cell.angle_gamma   90.00
#
_symmetry.space_group_name_H-M   'P 1'
#
loop_
_entity.id
_entity.type
_entity.pdbx_description
1 polymer ?
#
loop_
_entity_poly.entity_id
_entity_poly.type
_entity_poly.pdbx_seq_one_letter_code
_entity_poly.pdbx_strand_id
1 'polypeptide(L)'
;MALVNLPNMRRPSDMDRVDVFAQATHGLQALEPDGGKLASYVQFIDIYAALTENEQESYRRRYPEESKAMAGMIQRARDEGMRRGRDEGIAQGSARCWSGRCSGASARCLRRLRTS
;
A
#
# COMPACT_ATOMS: atom_id res chain seq x y z
N MET A 1 -22.53 4.34 -0.71
CA MET A 1 -21.72 4.77 0.44
C MET A 1 -20.44 5.38 -0.10
N ALA A 2 -20.26 6.70 0.01
CA ALA A 2 -18.99 7.34 -0.32
C ALA A 2 -18.06 7.18 0.89
N LEU A 3 -16.88 6.58 0.70
CA LEU A 3 -15.82 6.63 1.69
C LEU A 3 -15.44 8.12 1.86
N VAL A 4 -15.52 8.62 3.09
CA VAL A 4 -15.17 10.00 3.43
C VAL A 4 -13.65 10.16 3.22
N ASN A 5 -13.24 10.79 2.12
CA ASN A 5 -11.85 11.16 1.84
C ASN A 5 -11.70 12.70 1.89
N LEU A 6 -10.46 13.20 1.99
CA LEU A 6 -10.19 14.65 2.14
C LEU A 6 -10.86 15.52 1.06
N PRO A 7 -10.91 15.09 -0.22
CA PRO A 7 -11.68 15.78 -1.26
C PRO A 7 -13.20 15.78 -1.05
N ASN A 8 -13.78 14.71 -0.48
CA ASN A 8 -15.23 14.55 -0.28
C ASN A 8 -15.72 14.97 1.12
N MET A 9 -14.83 15.35 2.03
CA MET A 9 -15.22 15.95 3.30
C MET A 9 -15.78 17.36 3.06
N ARG A 10 -17.02 17.62 3.51
CA ARG A 10 -17.50 18.98 3.76
C ARG A 10 -16.71 19.54 4.95
N ARG A 11 -15.52 20.05 4.66
CA ARG A 11 -14.69 20.74 5.65
C ARG A 11 -15.34 22.08 5.99
N PRO A 12 -15.24 22.54 7.24
CA PRO A 12 -15.37 23.97 7.51
C PRO A 12 -14.42 24.70 6.56
N SER A 13 -14.87 25.84 6.01
CA SER A 13 -14.11 26.68 5.08
C SER A 13 -12.71 27.07 5.56
N ASP A 14 -12.43 26.86 6.84
CA ASP A 14 -11.33 27.46 7.58
C ASP A 14 -10.17 26.45 7.82
N MET A 15 -10.35 25.16 7.52
CA MET A 15 -9.31 24.13 7.71
C MET A 15 -8.58 23.79 6.41
N ASP A 16 -7.30 24.18 6.35
CA ASP A 16 -6.37 23.91 5.26
C ASP A 16 -6.03 22.40 5.15
N ARG A 17 -6.04 21.85 3.93
CA ARG A 17 -5.72 20.44 3.66
C ARG A 17 -4.31 20.08 4.08
N VAL A 18 -3.38 21.03 3.96
CA VAL A 18 -1.99 20.82 4.34
C VAL A 18 -1.86 20.62 5.84
N ASP A 19 -2.63 21.35 6.65
CA ASP A 19 -2.60 21.23 8.10
C ASP A 19 -3.25 19.91 8.55
N VAL A 20 -4.35 19.50 7.89
CA VAL A 20 -4.96 18.19 8.11
C VAL A 20 -3.98 17.07 7.79
N PHE A 21 -3.25 17.19 6.68
CA PHE A 21 -2.25 16.21 6.28
C PHE A 21 -1.10 16.12 7.30
N ALA A 22 -0.60 17.26 7.78
CA ALA A 22 0.44 17.31 8.80
C ALA A 22 -0.04 16.67 10.12
N GLN A 23 -1.24 17.00 10.58
CA GLN A 23 -1.83 16.42 11.79
C GLN A 23 -2.06 14.92 11.65
N ALA A 24 -2.54 14.45 10.50
CA ALA A 24 -2.73 13.03 10.23
C ALA A 24 -1.38 12.28 10.24
N THR A 25 -0.34 12.86 9.64
CA THR A 25 1.01 12.31 9.64
C THR A 25 1.56 12.19 11.06
N HIS A 26 1.48 13.28 11.83
CA HIS A 26 1.96 13.33 13.20
C HIS A 26 1.19 12.37 14.11
N GLY A 27 -0.14 12.38 14.03
CA GLY A 27 -1.00 11.50 14.81
C GLY A 27 -0.76 10.03 14.52
N LEU A 28 -0.58 9.68 13.23
CA LEU A 28 -0.27 8.30 12.85
C LEU A 28 1.04 7.81 13.48
N GLN A 29 2.08 8.64 13.50
CA GLN A 29 3.35 8.28 14.13
C GLN A 29 3.25 8.10 15.64
N ALA A 30 2.41 8.89 16.30
CA ALA A 30 2.18 8.76 17.74
C ALA A 30 1.35 7.52 18.09
N LEU A 31 0.45 7.08 17.20
CA LEU A 31 -0.53 6.03 17.47
C LEU A 31 -0.08 4.63 17.02
N GLU A 32 0.73 4.51 15.97
CA GLU A 32 1.09 3.21 15.39
C GLU A 32 2.59 2.91 15.53
N PRO A 33 2.99 2.13 16.54
CA PRO A 33 4.39 1.73 16.73
C PRO A 33 4.82 0.59 15.79
N ASP A 34 3.88 -0.18 15.21
CA ASP A 34 4.22 -1.27 14.29
C ASP A 34 4.57 -0.73 12.90
N GLY A 35 5.82 -0.94 12.48
CA GLY A 35 6.32 -0.42 11.21
C GLY A 35 5.58 -0.96 9.97
N GLY A 36 5.05 -2.19 10.00
CA GLY A 36 4.34 -2.80 8.88
C GLY A 36 2.90 -2.28 8.75
N LYS A 37 2.23 -2.01 9.88
CA LYS A 37 0.93 -1.31 9.90
C LYS A 37 1.09 0.15 9.51
N LEU A 38 2.13 0.81 10.02
CA LEU A 38 2.48 2.18 9.68
C LEU A 38 2.68 2.35 8.17
N ALA A 39 3.41 1.43 7.54
CA ALA A 39 3.58 1.40 6.09
C ALA A 39 2.26 1.30 5.31
N SER A 40 1.31 0.51 5.82
CA SER A 40 -0.01 0.35 5.21
C SER A 40 -0.86 1.61 5.37
N TYR A 41 -0.86 2.22 6.55
CA TYR A 41 -1.66 3.42 6.84
C TYR A 41 -1.14 4.68 6.16
N VAL A 42 0.17 4.83 6.04
CA VAL A 42 0.77 5.97 5.33
C VAL A 42 0.35 6.01 3.86
N GLN A 43 0.27 4.86 3.17
CA GLN A 43 -0.22 4.83 1.80
C GLN A 43 -1.67 5.34 1.70
N PHE A 44 -2.52 4.99 2.67
CA PHE A 44 -3.90 5.50 2.68
C PHE A 44 -3.94 7.02 2.87
N ILE A 45 -3.11 7.57 3.77
CA ILE A 45 -3.03 9.02 3.96
C ILE A 45 -2.60 9.71 2.66
N ASP A 46 -1.53 9.25 2.02
CA ASP A 46 -1.02 9.84 0.77
C ASP A 46 -2.07 9.81 -0.36
N ILE A 47 -2.66 8.62 -0.61
CA ILE A 47 -3.66 8.42 -1.67
C ILE A 47 -4.90 9.27 -1.44
N TYR A 48 -5.43 9.31 -0.21
CA TYR A 48 -6.68 10.01 0.06
C TYR A 48 -6.51 11.50 0.31
N ALA A 49 -5.32 11.95 0.74
CA ALA A 49 -5.04 13.36 0.86
C ALA A 49 -4.91 14.01 -0.51
N ALA A 50 -4.28 13.34 -1.48
CA ALA A 50 -4.15 13.79 -2.86
C ALA A 50 -3.77 15.28 -2.97
N LEU A 51 -2.76 15.69 -2.19
CA LEU A 51 -2.27 17.08 -2.20
C LEU A 51 -1.74 17.41 -3.60
N THR A 52 -2.13 18.57 -4.12
CA THR A 52 -1.57 19.15 -5.34
C THR A 52 -0.10 19.49 -5.13
N GLU A 53 0.65 19.71 -6.22
CA GLU A 53 2.07 20.05 -6.13
C GLU A 53 2.33 21.30 -5.28
N ASN A 54 1.49 22.34 -5.42
CA ASN A 54 1.55 23.56 -4.60
C ASN A 54 1.29 23.27 -3.11
N GLU A 55 0.34 22.39 -2.80
CA GLU A 55 0.04 21.97 -1.43
C GLU A 55 1.17 21.11 -0.85
N GLN A 56 1.81 20.26 -1.66
CA GLN A 56 2.98 19.46 -1.25
C GLN A 56 4.20 20.35 -0.99
N GLU A 57 4.43 21.38 -1.79
CA GLU A 57 5.47 22.37 -1.52
C GLU A 57 5.17 23.17 -0.25
N SER A 58 3.92 23.60 -0.08
CA SER A 58 3.46 24.27 1.13
C SER A 58 3.62 23.39 2.38
N TYR A 59 3.34 22.09 2.25
CA TYR A 59 3.55 21.10 3.30
C TYR A 59 5.02 20.97 3.67
N ARG A 60 5.91 20.76 2.69
CA ARG A 60 7.37 20.68 2.90
C ARG A 60 7.93 21.91 3.59
N ARG A 61 7.40 23.10 3.27
CA ARG A 61 7.85 24.37 3.86
C ARG A 61 7.33 24.59 5.28
N ARG A 62 6.05 24.29 5.54
CA ARG A 62 5.42 24.52 6.85
C ARG A 62 5.75 23.46 7.88
N TYR A 63 5.90 22.21 7.44
CA TYR A 63 6.02 21.01 8.27
C TYR A 63 7.23 20.17 7.84
N PRO A 64 8.46 20.71 7.99
CA PRO A 64 9.66 20.04 7.47
C PRO A 64 9.96 18.71 8.16
N GLU A 65 9.64 18.58 9.45
CA GLU A 65 9.89 17.35 10.21
C GLU A 65 8.89 16.26 9.83
N GLU A 66 7.59 16.58 9.81
CA GLU A 66 6.53 15.68 9.35
C GLU A 66 6.76 15.30 7.88
N SER A 67 7.27 16.21 7.05
CA SER A 67 7.60 15.90 5.67
C SER A 67 8.74 14.89 5.54
N LYS A 68 9.82 15.01 6.33
CA LYS A 68 10.90 14.01 6.34
C LYS A 68 10.38 12.67 6.83
N ALA A 69 9.58 12.69 7.89
CA ALA A 69 8.93 11.53 8.47
C ALA A 69 8.06 10.81 7.42
N MET A 70 7.18 11.54 6.75
CA MET A 70 6.31 11.03 5.69
C MET A 70 7.12 10.41 4.55
N ALA A 71 8.13 11.12 4.03
CA ALA A 71 8.98 10.60 2.96
C ALA A 71 9.65 9.28 3.35
N GLY A 72 10.20 9.21 4.57
CA GLY A 72 10.80 7.98 5.08
C GLY A 72 9.80 6.83 5.24
N MET A 73 8.57 7.11 5.65
CA MET A 73 7.52 6.10 5.76
C MET A 73 7.05 5.59 4.39
N ILE A 74 6.83 6.48 3.42
CA ILE A 74 6.44 6.11 2.04
C ILE A 74 7.52 5.23 1.41
N GLN A 75 8.79 5.56 1.59
CA GLN A 75 9.88 4.76 1.04
C GLN A 75 9.86 3.33 1.59
N ARG A 76 9.79 3.17 2.92
CA ARG A 76 9.69 1.85 3.56
C ARG A 76 8.46 1.07 3.08
N ALA A 77 7.33 1.74 2.94
CA ALA A 77 6.10 1.11 2.49
C ALA A 77 6.20 0.57 1.06
N ARG A 78 6.88 1.30 0.16
CA ARG A 78 7.17 0.85 -1.20
C ARG A 78 8.10 -0.36 -1.20
N ASP A 79 9.17 -0.31 -0.41
CA ASP A 79 10.15 -1.39 -0.33
C ASP A 79 9.49 -2.68 0.19
N GLU A 80 8.65 -2.57 1.21
CA GLU A 80 7.91 -3.70 1.75
C GLU A 80 6.88 -4.25 0.76
N GLY A 81 6.13 -3.38 0.08
CA GLY A 81 5.17 -3.77 -0.95
C GLY A 81 5.84 -4.54 -2.10
N MET A 82 6.99 -4.06 -2.56
CA MET A 82 7.79 -4.74 -3.60
C MET A 82 8.27 -6.12 -3.13
N ARG A 83 8.74 -6.23 -1.89
CA ARG A 83 9.19 -7.51 -1.32
C ARG A 83 8.02 -8.50 -1.23
N ARG A 84 6.89 -8.08 -0.66
CA ARG A 84 5.69 -8.93 -0.55
C ARG A 84 5.20 -9.40 -1.92
N GLY A 85 5.11 -8.48 -2.89
CA GLY A 85 4.69 -8.82 -4.25
C GLY A 85 5.61 -9.84 -4.93
N ARG A 86 6.93 -9.74 -4.70
CA ARG A 86 7.89 -10.74 -5.20
C ARG A 86 7.66 -12.11 -4.57
N ASP A 87 7.54 -12.17 -3.24
CA ASP A 87 7.38 -13.41 -2.50
C ASP A 87 6.06 -14.12 -2.87
N GLU A 88 4.97 -13.36 -2.95
CA GLU A 88 3.66 -13.85 -3.41
C GLU A 88 3.72 -14.35 -4.86
N GLY A 89 4.41 -13.63 -5.75
CA GLY A 89 4.60 -14.03 -7.14
C GLY A 89 5.35 -15.36 -7.27
N ILE A 90 6.40 -15.56 -6.47
CA ILE A 90 7.14 -16.82 -6.42
C ILE A 90 6.23 -17.94 -5.91
N ALA A 91 5.52 -17.73 -4.80
CA ALA A 91 4.64 -18.73 -4.20
C ALA A 91 3.51 -19.15 -5.16
N GLN A 92 2.84 -18.19 -5.80
CA GLN A 92 1.80 -18.46 -6.79
C GLN A 92 2.37 -19.17 -8.03
N GLY A 93 3.54 -18.75 -8.50
CA GLY A 93 4.24 -19.39 -9.61
C GLY A 93 4.57 -20.85 -9.30
N SER A 94 5.11 -21.12 -8.12
CA SER A 94 5.35 -22.48 -7.63
C SER A 94 4.06 -23.28 -7.58
N ALA A 95 3.01 -22.79 -6.91
CA ALA A 95 1.73 -23.48 -6.78
C ALA A 95 1.11 -23.82 -8.16
N ARG A 96 1.18 -22.89 -9.12
CA ARG A 96 0.72 -23.10 -10.50
C ARG A 96 1.55 -24.15 -11.24
N CYS A 97 2.87 -24.16 -11.03
CA CYS A 97 3.74 -25.20 -11.58
C CYS A 97 3.42 -26.58 -11.01
N TRP A 98 3.19 -26.67 -9.70
CA TRP A 98 2.81 -27.91 -9.02
C TRP A 98 1.47 -28.44 -9.54
N SER A 99 0.44 -27.61 -9.60
CA SER A 99 -0.87 -28.01 -10.10
C SER A 99 -0.83 -28.44 -11.57
N GLY A 100 -0.10 -27.72 -12.43
CA GLY A 100 0.10 -28.10 -13.83
C GLY A 100 0.81 -29.44 -13.99
N ARG A 101 1.80 -29.73 -13.13
CA ARG A 101 2.55 -30.99 -13.16
C ARG A 101 1.69 -32.17 -12.69
N CYS A 102 0.90 -32.00 -11.64
CA CYS A 102 -0.06 -33.01 -11.16
C CYS A 102 -1.14 -33.32 -12.21
N SER A 103 -1.70 -32.29 -12.85
CA SER A 103 -2.70 -32.45 -13.92
C SER A 103 -2.10 -33.17 -15.15
N GLY A 104 -0.89 -32.80 -15.57
CA GLY A 104 -0.19 -33.46 -16.69
C GLY A 104 0.31 -34.87 -16.40
N ALA A 105 0.60 -35.20 -15.14
CA ALA A 105 0.93 -36.56 -14.72
C ALA A 105 -0.32 -37.46 -14.72
N SER A 106 -1.44 -36.98 -14.19
CA SER A 106 -2.72 -37.71 -14.18
C SER A 106 -3.22 -38.01 -15.60
N ALA A 107 -3.14 -37.04 -16.50
CA ALA A 107 -3.49 -37.22 -17.91
C ALA A 107 -2.60 -38.25 -18.64
N ARG A 108 -1.32 -38.40 -18.26
CA ARG A 108 -0.42 -39.42 -18.80
C ARG A 108 -0.71 -40.81 -18.25
N CYS A 109 -1.03 -40.93 -16.96
CA CYS A 109 -1.44 -42.20 -16.35
C CYS A 109 -2.71 -42.76 -17.00
N LEU A 110 -3.73 -41.91 -17.17
CA LEU A 110 -4.97 -42.30 -17.85
C LEU A 110 -4.76 -42.70 -19.32
N ARG A 111 -3.79 -42.09 -20.01
CA ARG A 111 -3.46 -42.43 -21.40
C ARG A 111 -2.73 -43.76 -21.53
N ARG A 112 -1.87 -44.14 -20.56
CA ARG A 112 -1.18 -45.44 -20.53
C ARG A 112 -2.12 -46.60 -20.21
N LEU A 113 -3.08 -46.40 -19.29
CA LEU A 113 -4.07 -47.43 -18.93
C LEU A 113 -5.08 -47.73 -20.05
N ARG A 114 -5.16 -46.88 -21.08
CA ARG A 114 -6.04 -47.05 -22.24
C ARG A 114 -5.36 -47.74 -23.43
N THR A 115 -4.04 -47.94 -23.36
CA THR A 115 -3.20 -48.54 -24.41
C THR A 115 -2.53 -49.85 -23.96
N SER A 116 -2.98 -50.43 -22.85
CA SER A 116 -2.61 -51.77 -22.34
C SER A 116 -3.88 -52.59 -22.18
#